data_AF-A0A7S1ZS52-F1
#
_entry.id   AF-A0A7S1ZS52-F1
#
_cell.length_a   1.000
_cell.length_b   1.000
_cell.length_c   1.000
_cell.angle_alpha   90.00
_cell.angle_beta   90.00
_cell.angle_gamma   90.00
#
_symmetry.space_group_name_H-M   'P 1'
#
loop_
_entity.id
_entity.type
_entity.pdbx_description
1 polymer ?
#
loop_
_entity_poly.entity_id
_entity_poly.type
_entity_poly.pdbx_seq_one_letter_code
_entity_poly.pdbx_strand_id
1 'polypeptide(L)'
;ATANKAAACLKWLGITADSQISKPDSIVESFCDVLEEKLCFQEKERDMVLMHHDIHASFEDGSREVHRSSLQLYGDDTTSAMCKTVGYTAAVATDLLLSGHLKRKGILLPTSKDIYEPCLLALKKEGLTFVEEVVVETEEDLSFGA
;
A
#
# COMPACT_ATOMS: atom_id res chain seq x y z
N ALA A 1 11.02 -0.10 -30.07
CA ALA A 1 10.26 0.93 -29.34
C ALA A 1 10.66 1.02 -27.86
N THR A 2 10.62 -0.09 -27.11
CA THR A 2 10.95 -0.13 -25.68
C THR A 2 12.39 0.26 -25.34
N ALA A 3 13.37 -0.23 -26.10
CA ALA A 3 14.79 0.12 -25.89
C ALA A 3 15.06 1.64 -26.00
N ASN A 4 14.42 2.32 -26.97
CA ASN A 4 14.57 3.76 -27.14
C ASN A 4 13.97 4.54 -25.96
N LYS A 5 12.87 4.05 -25.38
CA LYS A 5 12.27 4.65 -24.17
C LYS A 5 13.16 4.46 -22.95
N ALA A 6 13.73 3.27 -22.78
CA ALA A 6 14.65 2.99 -21.68
C ALA A 6 15.92 3.87 -21.77
N ALA A 7 16.51 3.99 -22.95
CA ALA A 7 17.67 4.86 -23.17
C ALA A 7 17.36 6.34 -22.90
N ALA A 8 16.17 6.81 -23.33
CA ALA A 8 15.72 8.17 -23.05
C ALA A 8 15.50 8.41 -21.55
N CYS A 9 14.95 7.43 -20.83
CA CYS A 9 14.77 7.49 -19.37
C CYS A 9 16.12 7.60 -18.64
N LEU A 10 17.09 6.75 -18.97
CA LEU A 10 18.43 6.80 -18.39
C LEU A 10 19.11 8.16 -18.63
N LYS A 11 18.96 8.71 -19.84
CA LYS A 11 19.46 10.06 -20.15
C LYS A 11 18.73 11.15 -19.35
N TRP A 12 17.41 11.03 -19.16
CA TRP A 12 16.62 11.98 -18.37
C TRP A 12 17.00 11.94 -16.87
N LEU A 13 17.31 10.75 -16.34
CA LEU A 13 17.87 10.58 -14.99
C LEU A 13 19.29 11.19 -14.85
N GLY A 14 19.92 11.58 -15.97
CA GLY A 14 21.27 12.16 -15.98
C GLY A 14 22.39 11.13 -16.03
N ILE A 15 22.08 9.86 -16.34
CA ILE A 15 23.08 8.80 -16.47
C ILE A 15 23.69 8.88 -17.87
N THR A 16 24.93 9.38 -17.93
CA THR A 16 25.70 9.57 -19.15
C THR A 16 27.12 9.04 -18.96
N ALA A 17 27.95 9.05 -20.02
CA ALA A 17 29.35 8.62 -19.89
C ALA A 17 30.16 9.46 -18.89
N ASP A 18 29.73 10.69 -18.61
CA ASP A 18 30.41 11.63 -17.72
C ASP A 18 29.81 11.67 -16.31
N SER A 19 28.78 10.86 -16.02
CA SER A 19 28.14 10.85 -14.70
C SER A 19 29.12 10.36 -13.63
N GLN A 20 29.23 11.09 -12.52
CA GLN A 20 29.98 10.63 -11.37
C GLN A 20 29.26 9.48 -10.69
N ILE A 21 30.02 8.43 -10.37
CA ILE A 21 29.52 7.27 -9.62
C ILE A 21 29.79 7.53 -8.15
N SER A 22 28.73 7.60 -7.33
CA SER A 22 28.85 7.88 -5.91
C SER A 22 29.53 6.75 -5.14
N LYS A 23 29.28 5.48 -5.52
CA LYS A 23 29.85 4.28 -4.90
C LYS A 23 30.35 3.29 -5.97
N PRO A 24 31.62 3.38 -6.38
CA PRO A 24 32.20 2.53 -7.42
C PRO A 24 32.06 1.03 -7.15
N ASP A 25 32.04 0.64 -5.87
CA ASP A 25 31.97 -0.76 -5.44
C ASP A 25 30.54 -1.34 -5.46
N SER A 26 29.51 -0.50 -5.67
CA SER A 26 28.11 -0.92 -5.76
C SER A 26 27.33 -0.10 -6.78
N ILE A 27 27.10 -0.71 -7.95
CA ILE A 27 26.29 -0.12 -9.02
C ILE A 27 24.85 0.13 -8.54
N VAL A 28 24.31 -0.78 -7.71
CA VAL A 28 22.94 -0.66 -7.18
C VAL A 28 22.82 0.57 -6.29
N GLU A 29 23.75 0.76 -5.35
CA GLU A 29 23.72 1.92 -4.47
C GLU A 29 23.92 3.22 -5.24
N SER A 30 24.86 3.24 -6.20
CA SER A 30 25.07 4.42 -7.04
C SER A 30 23.83 4.78 -7.86
N PHE A 31 23.10 3.77 -8.34
CA PHE A 31 21.85 3.99 -9.04
C PHE A 31 20.73 4.46 -8.10
N CYS A 32 20.64 3.92 -6.88
CA CYS A 32 19.71 4.39 -5.86
C CYS A 32 19.92 5.88 -5.56
N ASP A 33 21.16 6.33 -5.39
CA ASP A 33 21.46 7.75 -5.14
C ASP A 33 20.91 8.66 -6.26
N VAL A 34 21.05 8.24 -7.53
CA VAL A 34 20.48 8.96 -8.68
C VAL A 34 18.95 9.00 -8.61
N LEU A 35 18.30 7.87 -8.25
CA LEU A 35 16.84 7.82 -8.14
C LEU A 35 16.34 8.67 -6.98
N GLU A 36 17.00 8.65 -5.83
CA GLU A 36 16.65 9.46 -4.66
C GLU A 36 16.74 10.96 -4.96
N GLU A 37 17.79 11.37 -5.69
CA GLU A 37 17.94 12.77 -6.12
C GLU A 37 16.84 13.18 -7.11
N LYS A 38 16.58 12.35 -8.14
CA LYS A 38 15.71 12.72 -9.28
C LYS A 38 14.22 12.46 -9.06
N LEU A 39 13.86 11.52 -8.19
CA LEU A 39 12.48 11.03 -8.01
C LEU A 39 11.93 11.32 -6.60
N CYS A 40 12.57 12.20 -5.84
CA CYS A 40 12.01 12.69 -4.58
C CYS A 40 10.79 13.60 -4.84
N PHE A 41 9.81 13.52 -3.94
CA PHE A 41 8.68 14.44 -3.94
C PHE A 41 9.16 15.88 -3.78
N GLN A 42 8.64 16.75 -4.65
CA GLN A 42 8.88 18.19 -4.60
C GLN A 42 7.88 18.89 -3.66
N GLU A 43 8.16 20.15 -3.34
CA GLU A 43 7.24 20.97 -2.55
C GLU A 43 5.84 21.00 -3.22
N LYS A 44 4.79 20.77 -2.42
CA LYS A 44 3.37 20.73 -2.84
C LYS A 44 2.96 19.53 -3.69
N GLU A 45 3.87 18.58 -3.95
CA GLU A 45 3.45 17.27 -4.44
C GLU A 45 2.84 16.45 -3.31
N ARG A 46 1.94 15.52 -3.66
CA ARG A 46 1.24 14.66 -2.71
C ARG A 46 1.37 13.21 -3.16
N ASP A 47 1.60 12.31 -2.21
CA ASP A 47 1.56 10.88 -2.47
C ASP A 47 0.12 10.36 -2.41
N MET A 48 -0.03 9.09 -2.80
CA MET A 48 -1.27 8.35 -2.70
C MET A 48 -0.98 6.92 -2.25
N VAL A 49 -1.80 6.43 -1.33
CA VAL A 49 -1.88 5.00 -0.99
C VAL A 49 -3.20 4.46 -1.53
N LEU A 50 -3.10 3.39 -2.32
CA LEU A 50 -4.24 2.63 -2.82
C LEU A 50 -4.05 1.16 -2.43
N MET A 51 -5.02 0.62 -1.68
CA MET A 51 -5.09 -0.80 -1.36
C MET A 51 -6.45 -1.31 -1.81
N HIS A 52 -6.45 -2.44 -2.51
CA HIS A 52 -7.65 -3.08 -3.02
C HIS A 52 -7.58 -4.58 -2.77
N HIS A 53 -8.57 -5.10 -2.08
CA HIS A 53 -8.84 -6.53 -1.98
C HIS A 53 -9.98 -6.87 -2.94
N ASP A 54 -9.80 -7.92 -3.73
CA ASP A 54 -10.80 -8.50 -4.61
C ASP A 54 -10.88 -10.01 -4.30
N ILE A 55 -11.97 -10.42 -3.65
CA ILE A 55 -12.13 -11.75 -3.06
C ILE A 55 -13.32 -12.43 -3.72
N HIS A 56 -13.04 -13.47 -4.50
CA HIS A 56 -14.07 -14.31 -5.10
C HIS A 56 -14.34 -15.50 -4.18
N ALA A 57 -15.56 -15.55 -3.63
CA ALA A 57 -16.04 -16.61 -2.76
C ALA A 57 -16.97 -17.54 -3.53
N SER A 58 -16.88 -18.84 -3.24
CA SER A 58 -17.82 -19.86 -3.71
C SER A 58 -18.33 -20.64 -2.51
N PHE A 59 -19.64 -20.82 -2.45
CA PHE A 59 -20.31 -21.44 -1.31
C PHE A 59 -20.83 -22.84 -1.65
N GLU A 60 -21.13 -23.63 -0.62
CA GLU A 60 -21.58 -25.02 -0.77
C GLU A 60 -22.92 -25.13 -1.50
N ASP A 61 -23.75 -24.09 -1.46
CA ASP A 61 -25.03 -24.00 -2.18
C ASP A 61 -24.87 -23.65 -3.67
N GLY A 62 -23.63 -23.46 -4.14
CA GLY A 62 -23.31 -23.12 -5.52
C GLY A 62 -23.31 -21.62 -5.83
N SER A 63 -23.71 -20.76 -4.88
CA SER A 63 -23.63 -19.32 -5.05
C SER A 63 -22.18 -18.83 -5.08
N ARG A 64 -21.97 -17.69 -5.76
CA ARG A 64 -20.68 -17.01 -5.84
C ARG A 64 -20.85 -15.55 -5.50
N GLU A 65 -19.90 -15.04 -4.73
CA GLU A 65 -19.86 -13.63 -4.33
C GLU A 65 -18.48 -13.06 -4.64
N VAL A 66 -18.45 -11.80 -5.05
CA VAL A 66 -17.23 -11.00 -5.19
C VAL A 66 -17.27 -9.91 -4.14
N HIS A 67 -16.35 -9.98 -3.17
CA HIS A 67 -16.18 -8.99 -2.13
C HIS A 67 -15.00 -8.09 -2.50
N ARG A 68 -15.24 -6.79 -2.58
CA ARG A 68 -14.20 -5.78 -2.79
C ARG A 68 -14.05 -4.91 -1.57
N SER A 69 -12.82 -4.60 -1.20
CA SER A 69 -12.50 -3.70 -0.09
C SER A 69 -11.37 -2.76 -0.50
N SER A 70 -11.66 -1.46 -0.56
CA SER A 70 -10.76 -0.46 -1.12
C SER A 70 -10.44 0.65 -0.13
N LEU A 71 -9.16 0.97 0.02
CA LEU A 71 -8.67 2.15 0.72
C LEU A 71 -7.95 3.04 -0.29
N GLN A 72 -8.39 4.28 -0.43
CA GLN A 72 -7.70 5.32 -1.18
C GLN A 72 -7.45 6.52 -0.26
N LEU A 73 -6.18 6.91 -0.15
CA LEU A 73 -5.78 8.06 0.66
C LEU A 73 -4.74 8.88 -0.08
N TYR A 74 -4.89 10.21 -0.04
CA TYR A 74 -3.87 11.16 -0.48
C TYR A 74 -3.17 11.77 0.73
N GLY A 75 -1.89 12.09 0.55
CA GLY A 75 -1.19 12.98 1.47
C GLY A 75 -1.88 14.35 1.54
N ASP A 76 -1.61 15.08 2.61
CA ASP A 76 -1.98 16.48 2.74
C ASP A 76 -0.73 17.36 2.92
N ASP A 77 -0.95 18.65 3.15
CA ASP A 77 0.14 19.63 3.29
C ASP A 77 1.04 19.38 4.51
N THR A 78 0.60 18.54 5.45
CA THR A 78 1.32 18.26 6.70
C THR A 78 2.01 16.90 6.69
N THR A 79 1.41 15.89 6.04
CA THR A 79 1.93 14.53 6.07
C THR A 79 1.46 13.69 4.88
N SER A 80 2.29 12.73 4.47
CA SER A 80 2.01 11.82 3.37
C SER A 80 0.97 10.75 3.75
N ALA A 81 0.23 10.23 2.77
CA ALA A 81 -0.67 9.09 2.95
C ALA A 81 0.10 7.88 3.48
N MET A 82 1.32 7.65 3.01
CA MET A 82 2.21 6.61 3.53
C MET A 82 2.52 6.80 5.02
N CYS A 83 2.87 8.02 5.46
CA CYS A 83 3.13 8.32 6.87
C CYS A 83 1.88 8.10 7.73
N LYS A 84 0.69 8.51 7.28
CA LYS A 84 -0.57 8.25 8.00
C LYS A 84 -0.83 6.76 8.14
N THR A 85 -0.82 6.03 7.03
CA THR A 85 -1.16 4.60 6.99
C THR A 85 -0.21 3.73 7.80
N VAL A 86 1.09 4.03 7.79
CA VAL A 86 2.07 3.29 8.59
C VAL A 86 2.11 3.79 10.03
N GLY A 87 2.23 5.10 10.22
CA GLY A 87 2.44 5.74 11.51
C GLY A 87 1.26 5.57 12.45
N TYR A 88 0.03 5.80 11.98
CA TYR A 88 -1.17 5.62 12.80
C TYR A 88 -1.40 4.14 13.15
N THR A 89 -1.10 3.21 12.23
CA THR A 89 -1.16 1.77 12.52
C THR A 89 -0.22 1.38 13.66
N ALA A 90 1.02 1.88 13.64
CA ALA A 90 1.98 1.65 14.72
C ALA A 90 1.54 2.30 16.05
N ALA A 91 1.02 3.53 16.00
CA ALA A 91 0.54 4.25 17.17
C ALA A 91 -0.67 3.55 17.83
N VAL A 92 -1.66 3.14 17.03
CA VAL A 92 -2.83 2.39 17.49
C VAL A 92 -2.44 1.07 18.14
N ALA A 93 -1.55 0.30 17.51
CA ALA A 93 -1.08 -0.96 18.10
C ALA A 93 -0.36 -0.73 19.43
N THR A 94 0.43 0.34 19.52
CA THR A 94 1.12 0.74 20.75
C THR A 94 0.14 1.12 21.85
N ASP A 95 -0.88 1.93 21.54
CA ASP A 95 -1.92 2.34 22.50
C ASP A 95 -2.73 1.14 23.01
N LEU A 96 -3.15 0.24 22.12
CA LEU A 96 -3.90 -0.98 22.51
C LEU A 96 -3.07 -1.92 23.38
N LEU A 97 -1.75 -1.96 23.20
CA LEU A 97 -0.84 -2.71 24.05
C LEU A 97 -0.69 -2.06 25.44
N LEU A 98 -0.43 -0.74 25.49
CA LEU A 98 -0.21 -0.01 26.74
C LEU A 98 -1.48 0.13 27.59
N SER A 99 -2.65 0.26 26.95
CA SER A 99 -3.95 0.29 27.62
C SER A 99 -4.41 -1.08 28.13
N GLY A 100 -3.68 -2.15 27.82
CA GLY A 100 -4.00 -3.51 28.27
C GLY A 100 -5.14 -4.19 27.51
N HIS A 101 -5.56 -3.64 26.35
CA HIS A 101 -6.50 -4.31 25.45
C HIS A 101 -5.87 -5.56 24.82
N LEU A 102 -4.59 -5.48 24.43
CA LEU A 102 -3.84 -6.64 23.93
C LEU A 102 -3.14 -7.38 25.08
N LYS A 103 -3.68 -8.53 25.49
CA LYS A 103 -3.18 -9.31 26.64
C LYS A 103 -2.26 -10.47 26.26
N ARG A 104 -2.32 -10.91 25.01
CA ARG A 104 -1.49 -12.04 24.53
C ARG A 104 -0.01 -11.64 24.56
N LYS A 105 0.86 -12.61 24.81
CA LYS A 105 2.31 -12.44 24.89
C LYS A 105 3.01 -13.24 23.79
N GLY A 106 4.23 -12.83 23.46
CA GLY A 106 5.05 -13.45 22.42
C GLY A 106 5.15 -12.58 21.17
N ILE A 107 5.58 -13.18 20.06
CA ILE A 107 5.62 -12.52 18.74
C ILE A 107 4.23 -12.67 18.13
N LEU A 108 3.51 -11.56 18.02
CA LEU A 108 2.12 -11.53 17.58
C LEU A 108 2.01 -10.92 16.18
N LEU A 109 1.08 -11.44 15.38
CA LEU A 109 0.69 -10.92 14.08
C LEU A 109 -0.77 -10.45 14.13
N PRO A 110 -1.18 -9.45 13.33
CA PRO A 110 -2.54 -8.93 13.29
C PRO A 110 -3.52 -9.83 12.51
N THR A 111 -3.46 -11.15 12.72
CA THR A 111 -4.26 -12.15 11.98
C THR A 111 -5.41 -12.72 12.80
N SER A 112 -5.58 -12.26 14.04
CA SER A 112 -6.60 -12.77 14.98
C SER A 112 -7.51 -11.63 15.43
N LYS A 113 -8.79 -11.96 15.63
CA LYS A 113 -9.88 -11.00 15.83
C LYS A 113 -9.61 -10.03 16.98
N ASP A 114 -9.08 -10.54 18.09
CA ASP A 114 -8.74 -9.77 19.28
C ASP A 114 -7.62 -8.73 19.05
N ILE A 115 -6.88 -8.83 17.94
CA ILE A 115 -5.93 -7.79 17.51
C ILE A 115 -6.52 -6.92 16.40
N TYR A 116 -6.96 -7.51 15.28
CA TYR A 116 -7.29 -6.70 14.11
C TYR A 116 -8.57 -5.89 14.29
N GLU A 117 -9.58 -6.40 15.01
CA GLU A 117 -10.85 -5.69 15.20
C GLU A 117 -10.66 -4.37 15.98
N PRO A 118 -10.03 -4.35 17.17
CA PRO A 118 -9.78 -3.08 17.87
C PRO A 118 -8.84 -2.16 17.10
N CYS A 119 -7.84 -2.69 16.38
CA CYS A 119 -6.97 -1.89 15.53
C CYS A 119 -7.75 -1.18 14.41
N LEU A 120 -8.58 -1.92 13.65
CA LEU A 120 -9.39 -1.34 12.57
C LEU A 120 -10.40 -0.31 13.09
N LEU A 121 -11.01 -0.55 14.24
CA LEU A 121 -11.92 0.42 14.87
C LEU A 121 -11.23 1.72 15.28
N ALA A 122 -10.00 1.64 15.78
CA ALA A 122 -9.21 2.82 16.12
C ALA A 122 -8.70 3.55 14.86
N LEU A 123 -8.19 2.82 13.87
CA LEU A 123 -7.73 3.39 12.60
C LEU A 123 -8.85 4.09 11.82
N LYS A 124 -10.07 3.56 11.91
CA LYS A 124 -11.28 4.21 11.35
C LYS A 124 -11.49 5.62 11.91
N LYS A 125 -11.19 5.85 13.19
CA LYS A 125 -11.31 7.19 13.82
C LYS A 125 -10.27 8.17 13.29
N GLU A 126 -9.13 7.67 12.86
CA GLU A 126 -8.06 8.45 12.20
C GLU A 126 -8.30 8.64 10.69
N GLY A 127 -9.47 8.22 10.18
CA GLY A 127 -9.85 8.37 8.78
C GLY A 127 -9.35 7.26 7.85
N LEU A 128 -8.75 6.19 8.37
CA LEU A 128 -8.29 5.04 7.59
C LEU A 128 -9.43 4.02 7.51
N THR A 129 -10.31 4.21 6.54
CA THR A 129 -11.52 3.39 6.36
C THR A 129 -11.54 2.76 4.98
N PHE A 130 -11.88 1.48 4.93
CA PHE A 130 -12.10 0.78 3.68
C PHE A 130 -13.55 0.94 3.21
N VAL A 131 -13.73 1.12 1.91
CA VAL A 131 -15.02 1.07 1.23
C VAL A 131 -15.23 -0.37 0.76
N GLU A 132 -16.31 -0.99 1.22
CA GLU A 132 -16.63 -2.38 0.95
C GLU A 132 -17.82 -2.50 -0.01
N GLU A 133 -17.71 -3.44 -0.95
CA GLU A 133 -18.74 -3.79 -1.92
C GLU A 133 -18.87 -5.32 -1.98
N VAL A 134 -20.09 -5.84 -2.06
CA VAL A 134 -20.35 -7.27 -2.29
C VAL A 134 -21.28 -7.41 -3.47
N VAL A 135 -20.84 -8.18 -4.47
CA VAL A 135 -21.62 -8.50 -5.67
C VAL A 135 -21.89 -10.00 -5.68
N VAL A 136 -23.16 -10.40 -5.74
CA VAL A 136 -23.54 -11.81 -5.95
C VAL A 136 -23.50 -12.06 -7.46
N GLU A 137 -22.67 -12.99 -7.92
CA GLU A 137 -22.59 -13.33 -9.35
C GLU A 137 -23.86 -14.09 -9.75
N THR A 138 -24.47 -13.68 -10.88
CA THR A 138 -25.63 -14.37 -11.44
C THR A 138 -25.21 -15.37 -12.52
N GLU A 139 -26.10 -16.32 -12.89
CA GLU A 139 -25.82 -17.29 -13.95
C GLU A 139 -25.51 -16.62 -15.31
N GLU A 140 -26.00 -15.40 -15.55
CA GLU A 140 -25.71 -14.62 -16.77
C GLU A 140 -24.25 -14.14 -16.79
N ASP A 141 -23.70 -13.71 -15.66
CA ASP A 141 -22.31 -13.23 -15.54
C ASP A 141 -21.29 -14.35 -15.80
N LEU A 142 -21.64 -15.59 -15.45
CA LEU A 142 -20.83 -16.79 -15.67
C LEU A 142 -20.75 -17.22 -17.15
N SER A 143 -21.71 -16.78 -17.96
CA SER A 143 -21.80 -17.16 -19.38
C SER A 143 -20.92 -16.30 -20.31
N PHE A 144 -20.54 -15.10 -19.88
CA PHE A 144 -19.70 -14.17 -20.66
C PHE A 144 -18.21 -14.21 -20.30
N GLY A 145 -17.83 -14.97 -19.26
CA GLY A 145 -16.45 -15.11 -18.79
C GLY A 145 -15.69 -16.36 -19.27
N ALA A 146 -16.28 -17.15 -20.18
CA ALA A 146 -15.70 -18.40 -20.73
C ALA A 146 -15.15 -18.22 -22.15
#